data_AF-A0A0F9D242-F1
#
_entry.id   AF-A0A0F9D242-F1
#
_cell.length_a   1.000
_cell.length_b   1.000
_cell.length_c   1.000
_cell.angle_alpha   90.00
_cell.angle_beta   90.00
_cell.angle_gamma   90.00
#
_symmetry.space_group_name_H-M   'P 1'
#
loop_
_entity.id
_entity.type
_entity.pdbx_description
1 polymer ?
#
loop_
_entity_poly.entity_id
_entity_poly.type
_entity_poly.pdbx_seq_one_letter_code
_entity_poly.pdbx_strand_id
1 'polypeptide(L)'
;MYEREEVIWAAGFIDGEGSFYTTHRTNGQSDKVYKKIGLSVPQVERAPLDRLAAVLGGIVHGPYETAHKPIYQYRLNGIEKVQAAGAAMWSFLSVKKPQFAQAMHNIHA
;
A
#
# COMPACT_ATOMS: atom_id res chain seq x y z
N MET A 1 -8.52 -16.37 6.88
CA MET A 1 -7.23 -16.48 7.60
C MET A 1 -6.15 -16.35 6.53
N TYR A 2 -5.12 -15.53 6.71
CA TYR A 2 -4.06 -15.42 5.70
C TYR A 2 -3.14 -16.65 5.79
N GLU A 3 -2.81 -17.27 4.65
CA GLU A 3 -1.79 -18.31 4.60
C GLU A 3 -0.42 -17.68 4.87
N ARG A 4 0.36 -18.25 5.80
CA ARG A 4 1.60 -17.63 6.31
C ARG A 4 2.61 -17.33 5.19
N GLU A 5 2.75 -18.24 4.23
CA GLU A 5 3.68 -18.09 3.10
C GLU A 5 3.29 -16.93 2.18
N GLU A 6 1.98 -16.72 1.97
CA GLU A 6 1.46 -15.60 1.19
C GLU A 6 1.75 -14.25 1.87
N VAL A 7 1.64 -14.19 3.20
CA VAL A 7 1.98 -12.97 3.96
C VAL A 7 3.49 -12.68 3.92
N ILE A 8 4.33 -13.71 4.02
CA ILE A 8 5.78 -13.58 3.91
C ILE A 8 6.15 -13.07 2.52
N TRP A 9 5.56 -13.67 1.47
CA TRP A 9 5.75 -13.22 0.10
C TRP A 9 5.31 -11.78 -0.10
N ALA A 10 4.12 -11.39 0.39
CA ALA A 10 3.60 -10.04 0.29
C ALA A 10 4.52 -9.02 0.99
N ALA A 11 5.04 -9.36 2.18
CA ALA A 11 5.97 -8.51 2.91
C ALA A 11 7.27 -8.26 2.13
N GLY A 12 7.87 -9.32 1.56
CA GLY A 12 9.08 -9.19 0.74
C GLY A 12 8.83 -8.40 -0.56
N PHE A 13 7.68 -8.62 -1.19
CA PHE A 13 7.30 -7.88 -2.41
C PHE A 13 7.10 -6.39 -2.13
N ILE A 14 6.45 -6.04 -1.01
CA ILE A 14 6.29 -4.64 -0.58
C ILE A 14 7.64 -4.03 -0.20
N ASP A 15 8.53 -4.79 0.43
CA ASP A 15 9.87 -4.30 0.77
C ASP A 15 10.67 -3.86 -0.47
N GLY A 16 10.54 -4.60 -1.57
CA GLY A 16 11.18 -4.27 -2.86
C GLY A 16 10.49 -3.14 -3.62
N GLU A 17 9.18 -3.25 -3.81
CA GLU A 17 8.45 -2.47 -4.82
C GLU A 17 7.41 -1.49 -4.23
N GLY A 18 7.09 -1.66 -2.94
CA GLY A 18 5.99 -0.95 -2.30
C GLY A 18 6.35 0.40 -1.70
N SER A 19 5.30 1.17 -1.40
CA SER A 19 5.39 2.43 -0.69
C SER A 19 4.19 2.66 0.20
N PHE A 20 4.44 2.86 1.50
CA PHE A 20 3.46 3.41 2.45
C PHE A 20 3.50 4.93 2.41
N TYR A 21 2.35 5.58 2.27
CA TYR A 21 2.27 7.02 2.15
C TYR A 21 1.17 7.62 2.99
N THR A 22 1.38 8.87 3.39
CA THR A 22 0.36 9.74 3.96
C THR A 22 0.21 10.98 3.12
N THR A 23 -1.02 11.41 2.84
CA THR A 23 -1.31 12.63 2.09
C THR A 23 -2.27 13.50 2.87
N HIS A 24 -2.08 14.81 2.75
CA HIS A 24 -3.00 15.83 3.26
C HIS A 24 -3.82 16.33 2.07
N ARG A 25 -5.15 16.32 2.21
CA ARG A 25 -6.03 16.94 1.22
C ARG A 25 -6.91 17.97 1.89
N THR A 26 -6.95 19.16 1.32
CA THR A 26 -8.00 20.13 1.58
C THR A 26 -9.18 19.80 0.65
N ASN A 27 -10.39 19.77 1.18
CA ASN A 27 -11.57 19.90 0.34
C ASN A 27 -11.72 21.41 0.12
N GLY A 28 -11.52 21.94 -1.09
CA GLY A 28 -11.47 23.39 -1.37
C GLY A 28 -12.70 24.23 -0.97
N GLN A 29 -13.66 23.61 -0.29
CA GLN A 29 -14.84 24.22 0.35
C GLN A 29 -14.65 24.48 1.86
N SER A 30 -13.59 23.98 2.50
CA SER A 30 -13.34 24.15 3.94
C SER A 30 -11.85 24.09 4.28
N ASP A 31 -11.43 24.80 5.32
CA ASP A 31 -10.07 24.70 5.89
C ASP A 31 -9.77 23.35 6.56
N LYS A 32 -10.71 22.39 6.53
CA LYS A 32 -10.50 21.05 7.08
C LYS A 32 -9.52 20.27 6.19
N VAL A 33 -8.39 19.91 6.78
CA VAL A 33 -7.40 19.01 6.20
C VAL A 33 -7.77 17.57 6.51
N TYR A 34 -8.00 16.78 5.47
CA TYR A 34 -8.20 15.34 5.58
C TYR A 34 -6.89 14.61 5.37
N LYS A 35 -6.50 13.80 6.36
CA LYS A 35 -5.35 12.91 6.24
C LYS A 35 -5.79 11.60 5.60
N LYS A 36 -5.02 11.13 4.62
CA LYS A 36 -5.20 9.81 3.99
C LYS A 36 -3.92 9.02 4.12
N ILE A 37 -4.06 7.74 4.43
CA ILE A 37 -2.97 6.76 4.40
C ILE A 37 -3.24 5.72 3.31
N GLY A 38 -2.19 5.25 2.67
CA GLY A 38 -2.27 4.16 1.71
C GLY A 38 -0.97 3.39 1.56
N LEU A 39 -1.10 2.26 0.88
CA LEU A 39 -0.02 1.43 0.36
C LEU A 39 -0.21 1.33 -1.16
N SER A 40 0.87 1.54 -1.91
CA SER A 40 0.88 1.35 -3.36
C SER A 40 2.05 0.51 -3.82
N VAL A 41 1.82 -0.29 -4.87
CA VAL A 41 2.87 -1.05 -5.57
C VAL A 41 2.65 -0.89 -7.09
N PRO A 42 3.57 -0.25 -7.83
CA PRO A 42 3.54 -0.22 -9.29
C PRO A 42 4.20 -1.48 -9.87
N GLN A 43 3.67 -2.01 -10.97
CA GLN A 43 4.30 -3.09 -11.74
C GLN A 43 3.96 -2.98 -13.23
N VAL A 44 4.86 -3.48 -14.08
CA VAL A 44 4.55 -3.70 -15.51
C VAL A 44 3.63 -4.91 -15.67
N GLU A 45 3.88 -5.97 -14.91
CA GLU A 45 3.05 -7.19 -14.94
C GLU A 45 1.93 -7.12 -13.91
N ARG A 46 0.71 -7.47 -14.33
CA ARG A 46 -0.49 -7.39 -13.47
C ARG A 46 -0.59 -8.55 -12.47
N ALA A 47 -0.16 -9.75 -12.85
CA ALA A 47 -0.38 -10.96 -12.07
C ALA A 47 0.16 -10.90 -10.62
N PRO A 48 1.36 -10.34 -10.34
CA PRO A 48 1.83 -10.15 -8.96
C PRO A 48 0.93 -9.20 -8.15
N LEU A 49 0.33 -8.19 -8.79
CA LEU A 49 -0.56 -7.25 -8.12
C LEU A 49 -1.91 -7.90 -7.78
N ASP A 50 -2.43 -8.74 -8.66
CA ASP A 50 -3.67 -9.49 -8.40
C ASP A 50 -3.45 -10.50 -7.26
N ARG A 51 -2.28 -11.17 -7.20
CA ARG A 51 -1.89 -12.00 -6.05
C ARG A 51 -1.83 -11.18 -4.78
N LEU A 52 -1.16 -10.02 -4.80
CA LEU A 52 -1.09 -9.13 -3.64
C LEU A 52 -2.48 -8.68 -3.17
N ALA A 53 -3.39 -8.39 -4.09
CA ALA A 53 -4.77 -8.03 -3.78
C ALA A 53 -5.57 -9.18 -3.18
N ALA A 54 -5.34 -10.42 -3.63
CA ALA A 54 -5.93 -11.61 -3.01
C ALA A 54 -5.45 -11.80 -1.56
N VAL A 55 -4.19 -11.44 -1.27
CA VAL A 55 -3.60 -11.57 0.06
C VAL A 55 -4.00 -10.43 1.00
N LEU A 56 -3.90 -9.16 0.58
CA LEU A 56 -4.08 -8.01 1.48
C LEU A 56 -5.39 -7.23 1.25
N GLY A 57 -6.23 -7.68 0.31
CA GLY A 57 -7.31 -6.87 -0.25
C GLY A 57 -6.75 -5.72 -1.09
N GLY A 58 -7.57 -4.70 -1.38
CA GLY A 58 -7.15 -3.55 -2.20
C GLY A 58 -7.61 -3.67 -3.65
N ILE A 59 -7.16 -2.75 -4.50
CA ILE A 59 -7.60 -2.64 -5.89
C ILE A 59 -6.38 -2.48 -6.80
N VAL A 60 -6.35 -3.23 -7.90
CA VAL A 60 -5.39 -3.05 -8.99
C VAL A 60 -6.01 -2.14 -10.04
N HIS A 61 -5.35 -1.02 -10.32
CA HIS A 61 -5.75 -0.06 -11.33
C HIS A 61 -4.83 -0.10 -12.55
N GLY A 62 -5.29 0.54 -13.62
CA GLY A 62 -4.56 0.66 -14.88
C GLY A 62 -5.01 -0.36 -15.93
N PRO A 63 -4.19 -0.56 -16.98
CA PRO A 63 -2.86 0.01 -17.15
C PRO A 63 -2.90 1.55 -17.29
N TYR A 64 -1.91 2.23 -16.74
CA TYR A 64 -1.66 3.66 -16.95
C TYR A 64 -0.54 3.82 -17.96
N GLU A 65 -0.79 4.62 -19.00
CA GLU A 65 0.22 4.94 -19.99
C GLU A 65 1.38 5.72 -19.37
N THR A 66 2.60 5.34 -19.71
CA THR A 66 3.83 6.03 -19.30
C THR A 66 4.71 6.26 -20.52
N ALA A 67 5.81 7.00 -20.37
CA ALA A 67 6.79 7.17 -21.45
C ALA A 67 7.50 5.85 -21.86
N HIS A 68 7.36 4.79 -21.05
CA HIS A 68 7.97 3.50 -21.29
C HIS A 68 6.91 2.41 -21.50
N LYS A 69 6.82 1.44 -20.59
CA LYS A 69 5.77 0.43 -20.60
C LYS A 69 4.55 0.93 -19.81
N PRO A 70 3.32 0.59 -20.21
CA PRO A 70 2.16 0.81 -19.36
C PRO A 70 2.36 0.12 -18.01
N ILE A 71 1.95 0.78 -16.94
CA ILE A 71 2.09 0.26 -15.57
C ILE A 71 0.73 0.04 -14.94
N TYR A 72 0.59 -1.06 -14.22
CA TYR A 72 -0.50 -1.30 -13.31
C TYR A 72 -0.11 -0.79 -11.92
N GLN A 73 -1.12 -0.43 -11.12
CA GLN A 73 -0.88 0.04 -9.77
C GLN A 73 -1.85 -0.60 -8.79
N TYR A 74 -1.30 -1.37 -7.85
CA TYR A 74 -2.02 -1.80 -6.67
C TYR A 74 -2.18 -0.63 -5.70
N ARG A 75 -3.37 -0.48 -5.11
CA ARG A 75 -3.65 0.48 -4.04
C ARG A 75 -4.49 -0.15 -2.93
N LEU A 76 -4.03 0.05 -1.70
CA LEU A 76 -4.79 -0.17 -0.48
C LEU A 76 -4.90 1.16 0.26
N ASN A 77 -6.12 1.65 0.51
CA ASN A 77 -6.34 2.94 1.16
C ASN A 77 -7.24 2.77 2.39
N GLY A 78 -7.05 3.65 3.37
CA GLY A 78 -7.83 3.68 4.59
C GLY A 78 -7.05 3.15 5.78
N ILE A 79 -7.26 3.78 6.94
CA ILE A 79 -6.48 3.56 8.17
C ILE A 79 -6.56 2.09 8.59
N GLU A 80 -7.77 1.57 8.77
CA GLU A 80 -7.99 0.20 9.23
C GLU A 80 -7.36 -0.85 8.30
N LYS A 81 -7.50 -0.66 6.98
CA LYS A 81 -6.97 -1.60 5.98
C LYS A 81 -5.44 -1.60 5.96
N VAL A 82 -4.83 -0.41 5.96
CA VAL A 82 -3.37 -0.28 5.95
C VAL A 82 -2.78 -0.76 7.28
N GLN A 83 -3.42 -0.48 8.40
CA GLN A 83 -3.02 -0.98 9.72
C GLN A 83 -3.11 -2.51 9.78
N ALA A 84 -4.21 -3.10 9.31
CA ALA A 84 -4.37 -4.56 9.28
C ALA A 84 -3.32 -5.24 8.41
N ALA A 85 -3.05 -4.70 7.21
CA ALA A 85 -2.01 -5.21 6.32
C ALA A 85 -0.62 -5.10 6.96
N GLY A 86 -0.27 -3.93 7.48
CA GLY A 86 1.04 -3.73 8.13
C GLY A 86 1.22 -4.58 9.39
N ALA A 87 0.17 -4.77 10.19
CA ALA A 87 0.18 -5.66 11.34
C ALA A 87 0.38 -7.14 10.94
N ALA A 88 -0.31 -7.61 9.90
CA ALA A 88 -0.15 -8.97 9.39
C ALA A 88 1.29 -9.23 8.92
N MET A 89 1.91 -8.24 8.28
CA MET A 89 3.28 -8.35 7.74
C MET A 89 4.38 -7.93 8.72
N TRP A 90 4.06 -7.44 9.92
CA TRP A 90 5.00 -6.74 10.80
C TRP A 90 6.27 -7.55 11.08
N SER A 91 6.15 -8.84 11.36
CA SER A 91 7.30 -9.71 11.65
C SER A 91 8.19 -10.00 10.44
N PHE A 92 7.71 -9.74 9.22
CA PHE A 92 8.39 -10.07 7.96
C PHE A 92 8.86 -8.83 7.19
N LEU A 93 8.30 -7.65 7.47
CA LEU A 93 8.80 -6.39 6.94
C LEU A 93 10.19 -6.07 7.51
N SER A 94 11.10 -5.68 6.62
CA SER A 94 12.44 -5.21 6.90
C SER A 94 12.59 -3.76 6.43
N VAL A 95 12.67 -3.52 5.13
CA VAL A 95 13.02 -2.21 4.54
C VAL A 95 11.91 -1.18 4.75
N LYS A 96 10.63 -1.58 4.61
CA LYS A 96 9.48 -0.67 4.68
C LYS A 96 8.85 -0.61 6.06
N LYS A 97 9.38 -1.35 7.04
CA LYS A 97 8.92 -1.29 8.43
C LYS A 97 8.98 0.14 9.01
N PRO A 98 10.07 0.92 8.86
CA PRO A 98 10.10 2.32 9.31
C PRO A 98 9.10 3.21 8.55
N GLN A 99 8.93 2.99 7.25
CA GLN A 99 7.98 3.76 6.43
C GLN A 99 6.54 3.52 6.87
N PHE A 100 6.16 2.27 7.17
CA PHE A 100 4.86 1.92 7.73
C PHE A 100 4.64 2.59 9.10
N ALA A 101 5.62 2.47 10.01
CA ALA A 101 5.54 3.10 11.33
C ALA A 101 5.37 4.63 11.24
N GLN A 102 6.14 5.28 10.36
CA GLN A 102 6.02 6.72 10.12
C GLN A 102 4.64 7.11 9.55
N ALA A 103 4.12 6.32 8.61
CA ALA A 103 2.80 6.56 8.04
C ALA A 103 1.69 6.44 9.10
N MET A 104 1.79 5.44 10.00
CA MET A 104 0.89 5.26 11.13
C MET A 104 1.03 6.37 12.19
N HIS A 105 2.23 6.90 12.39
CA HIS A 105 2.41 8.07 13.26
C HIS A 105 1.72 9.31 12.67
N ASN A 106 2.00 9.63 11.40
CA ASN A 106 1.48 10.83 10.74
C ASN A 106 -0.05 10.88 10.66
N ILE A 107 -0.71 9.71 10.57
CA ILE A 107 -2.17 9.62 10.48
C ILE A 107 -2.88 9.84 11.83
N HIS A 108 -2.17 9.60 12.94
CA HIS A 108 -2.70 9.73 14.32
C HIS A 108 -2.20 10.96 15.08
N ALA A 109 -1.07 11.55 14.67
CA ALA A 109 -0.61 12.87 15.12
C ALA A 109 -1.59 13.97 14.70
#